data_AF-A0A105TPV9-F1
#
_entry.id   AF-A0A105TPV9-F1
#
_cell.length_a   1.000
_cell.length_b   1.000
_cell.length_c   1.000
_cell.angle_alpha   90.00
_cell.angle_beta   90.00
_cell.angle_gamma   90.00
#
_symmetry.space_group_name_H-M   'P 1'
#
loop_
_entity.id
_entity.type
_entity.pdbx_description
1 polymer ?
#
loop_
_entity_poly.entity_id
_entity_poly.type
_entity_poly.pdbx_seq_one_letter_code
_entity_poly.pdbx_strand_id
1 'polypeptide(L)'
;MTTEEIVQNYQVKLLKIIFKEIDSLMKKKEKADIIAQKLAENGYSVRTSAHWKSLGNAEFYIKEVYQRLNALAEIDRLFHWSSRLHQEQLQFVSKYPEVMEKYRQSN
;
A
#
# COMPACT_ATOMS: atom_id res chain seq x y z
N MET A 1 -18.53 -17.32 -20.46
CA MET A 1 -17.58 -16.60 -19.60
C MET A 1 -18.37 -15.95 -18.47
N THR A 2 -18.29 -16.50 -17.27
CA THR A 2 -18.96 -15.95 -16.07
C THR A 2 -18.11 -14.87 -15.43
N THR A 3 -18.72 -14.09 -14.53
CA THR A 3 -17.98 -13.08 -13.75
C THR A 3 -16.86 -13.72 -12.93
N GLU A 4 -17.07 -14.90 -12.33
CA GLU A 4 -16.00 -15.57 -11.57
C GLU A 4 -14.82 -15.97 -12.45
N GLU A 5 -15.08 -16.48 -13.66
CA GLU A 5 -14.01 -16.86 -14.60
C GLU A 5 -13.17 -15.64 -15.01
N ILE A 6 -13.81 -14.48 -15.20
CA ILE A 6 -13.09 -13.22 -15.47
C ILE A 6 -12.24 -12.87 -14.24
N VAL A 7 -12.83 -12.76 -13.05
CA VAL A 7 -12.06 -12.35 -11.86
C VAL A 7 -10.90 -13.32 -11.59
N GLN A 8 -11.11 -14.62 -11.75
CA GLN A 8 -10.07 -15.63 -11.59
C GLN A 8 -8.91 -15.44 -12.58
N ASN A 9 -9.20 -15.13 -13.84
CA ASN A 9 -8.20 -14.90 -14.89
C ASN A 9 -7.44 -13.57 -14.72
N TYR A 10 -8.05 -12.58 -14.07
CA TYR A 10 -7.46 -11.25 -13.87
C TYR A 10 -6.90 -11.03 -12.46
N GLN A 11 -7.14 -11.93 -11.50
CA GLN A 11 -6.73 -11.76 -10.08
C GLN A 11 -5.24 -11.40 -9.94
N VAL A 12 -4.36 -12.07 -10.68
CA VAL A 12 -2.90 -11.86 -10.58
C VAL A 12 -2.52 -10.48 -11.13
N LYS A 13 -3.21 -10.00 -12.17
CA LYS A 13 -2.99 -8.65 -12.72
C LYS A 13 -3.46 -7.60 -11.72
N LEU A 14 -4.61 -7.81 -11.07
CA LEU A 14 -5.12 -6.94 -10.02
C LEU A 14 -4.16 -6.88 -8.83
N LEU A 15 -3.65 -8.03 -8.36
CA LEU A 15 -2.64 -8.08 -7.30
C LEU A 15 -1.40 -7.25 -7.67
N LYS A 16 -0.86 -7.42 -8.89
CA LYS A 16 0.30 -6.64 -9.35
C LYS A 16 0.07 -5.13 -9.31
N ILE A 17 -1.13 -4.67 -9.68
CA ILE A 17 -1.51 -3.26 -9.65
C ILE A 17 -1.57 -2.79 -8.19
N ILE A 18 -2.30 -3.50 -7.33
CA ILE A 18 -2.51 -3.11 -5.93
C ILE A 18 -1.17 -3.06 -5.18
N PHE A 19 -0.29 -4.05 -5.34
CA PHE A 19 1.03 -4.07 -4.72
C PHE A 19 1.88 -2.85 -5.13
N LYS A 20 1.89 -2.52 -6.41
CA LYS A 20 2.63 -1.35 -6.93
C LYS A 20 2.06 -0.05 -6.37
N GLU A 21 0.74 0.05 -6.23
CA GLU A 21 0.10 1.23 -5.66
C GLU A 21 0.41 1.39 -4.16
N ILE A 22 0.37 0.30 -3.38
CA ILE A 22 0.73 0.34 -1.96
C ILE A 22 2.18 0.77 -1.78
N ASP A 23 3.12 0.17 -2.52
CA ASP A 23 4.55 0.54 -2.48
C ASP A 23 4.77 2.04 -2.80
N SER A 24 4.09 2.54 -3.85
CA SER A 24 4.13 3.95 -4.21
C SER A 24 3.58 4.86 -3.12
N LEU A 25 2.46 4.48 -2.48
CA LEU A 25 1.86 5.24 -1.39
C LEU A 25 2.72 5.23 -0.12
N MET A 26 3.32 4.09 0.23
CA MET A 26 4.24 3.98 1.36
C MET A 26 5.44 4.92 1.18
N LYS A 27 6.05 4.95 -0.01
CA LYS A 27 7.13 5.89 -0.35
C LYS A 27 6.70 7.35 -0.30
N LYS A 28 5.48 7.66 -0.74
CA LYS A 28 4.93 9.03 -0.66
C LYS A 28 4.68 9.45 0.79
N LYS A 29 4.17 8.53 1.61
CA LYS A 29 3.95 8.73 3.05
C LYS A 29 5.25 9.01 3.77
N GLU A 30 6.27 8.17 3.57
CA GLU A 30 7.60 8.36 4.14
C GLU A 30 8.20 9.73 3.77
N LYS A 31 8.12 10.12 2.49
CA LYS A 31 8.57 11.46 2.06
C LYS A 31 7.81 12.59 2.75
N ALA A 32 6.51 12.45 2.91
CA ALA A 32 5.68 13.44 3.59
C ALA A 32 6.05 13.55 5.08
N ASP A 33 6.31 12.42 5.76
CA ASP A 33 6.77 12.40 7.15
C ASP A 33 8.13 13.08 7.31
N ILE A 34 9.10 12.76 6.44
CA ILE A 34 10.44 13.38 6.47
C ILE A 34 10.33 14.90 6.33
N ILE A 35 9.46 15.40 5.43
CA ILE A 35 9.26 16.85 5.26
C ILE A 35 8.59 17.44 6.51
N ALA A 36 7.55 16.79 7.04
CA ALA A 36 6.85 17.25 8.23
C ALA A 36 7.80 17.33 9.44
N GLN A 37 8.65 16.31 9.62
CA GLN A 37 9.66 16.23 10.67
C GLN A 37 10.72 17.32 10.52
N LYS A 38 11.29 17.53 9.32
CA LYS A 38 12.24 18.62 9.07
C LYS A 38 11.65 19.99 9.38
N LEU A 39 10.37 20.20 9.04
CA LEU A 39 9.66 21.44 9.38
C LEU A 39 9.27 21.52 10.87
N ALA A 40 9.34 20.42 11.61
CA ALA A 40 9.08 20.40 13.04
C ALA A 40 10.30 20.77 13.90
N GLU A 41 11.52 20.63 13.36
CA GLU A 41 12.77 20.93 14.07
C GLU A 41 12.92 22.42 14.45
N ASN A 42 12.18 23.31 13.78
CA ASN A 42 12.14 24.74 14.09
C ASN A 42 10.72 25.18 14.50
N GLY A 43 10.60 25.82 15.66
CA GLY A 43 9.33 26.29 16.23
C GLY A 43 8.58 27.33 15.38
N TYR A 44 9.25 27.97 14.42
CA TYR A 44 8.61 28.83 13.43
C TYR A 44 8.03 28.05 12.24
N SER A 45 8.67 26.98 11.79
CA SER A 45 8.25 26.21 10.61
C SER A 45 7.04 25.31 10.86
N VAL A 46 6.80 24.87 12.10
CA VAL A 46 5.56 24.14 12.47
C VAL A 46 4.29 24.96 12.24
N ARG A 47 4.38 26.29 12.23
CA ARG A 47 3.24 27.19 12.01
C ARG A 47 2.98 27.45 10.52
N THR A 48 3.81 26.89 9.63
CA THR A 48 3.67 27.12 8.20
C THR A 48 2.65 26.17 7.58
N SER A 49 1.99 26.63 6.52
CA SER A 49 1.08 25.80 5.73
C SER A 49 1.78 24.56 5.14
N ALA A 50 3.08 24.66 4.86
CA ALA A 50 3.89 23.56 4.33
C ALA A 50 4.00 22.38 5.32
N HIS A 51 4.13 22.65 6.63
CA HIS A 51 4.17 21.62 7.66
C HIS A 51 2.84 20.87 7.73
N TRP A 52 1.73 21.60 7.90
CA TRP A 52 0.39 21.02 7.98
C TRP A 52 -0.04 20.29 6.71
N LYS A 53 0.35 20.81 5.54
CA LYS A 53 0.12 20.12 4.26
C LYS A 53 0.87 18.79 4.20
N SER A 54 2.12 18.75 4.67
CA SER A 54 2.91 17.52 4.69
C SER A 54 2.32 16.49 5.66
N LEU A 55 1.89 16.93 6.84
CA LEU A 55 1.21 16.07 7.81
C LEU A 55 -0.10 15.50 7.25
N GLY A 56 -0.96 16.36 6.68
CA GLY A 56 -2.22 15.92 6.06
C GLY A 56 -2.00 14.99 4.86
N ASN A 57 -0.94 15.18 4.07
CA ASN A 57 -0.57 14.25 3.01
C ASN A 57 -0.15 12.89 3.57
N ALA A 58 0.65 12.85 4.63
CA ALA A 58 1.05 11.60 5.26
C ALA A 58 -0.15 10.81 5.79
N GLU A 59 -1.10 11.50 6.46
CA GLU A 59 -2.38 10.94 6.92
C GLU A 59 -3.23 10.41 5.77
N PHE A 60 -3.32 11.17 4.67
CA PHE A 60 -4.03 10.74 3.48
C PHE A 60 -3.42 9.47 2.88
N TYR A 61 -2.10 9.45 2.67
CA TYR A 61 -1.43 8.30 2.07
C TYR A 61 -1.53 7.03 2.92
N ILE A 62 -1.41 7.14 4.25
CA ILE A 62 -1.55 5.96 5.12
C ILE A 62 -2.97 5.39 5.10
N LYS A 63 -4.00 6.24 5.01
CA LYS A 63 -5.39 5.81 4.85
C LYS A 63 -5.59 5.04 3.55
N GLU A 64 -5.04 5.55 2.44
CA GLU A 64 -5.09 4.90 1.13
C GLU A 64 -4.33 3.56 1.10
N VAL A 65 -3.24 3.44 1.86
CA VAL A 65 -2.53 2.17 2.06
C VAL A 65 -3.45 1.15 2.72
N TYR A 66 -4.10 1.47 3.84
CA TYR A 66 -4.98 0.52 4.54
C TYR A 66 -6.18 0.09 3.70
N GLN A 67 -6.78 1.00 2.92
CA GLN A 67 -7.86 0.63 2.00
C GLN A 67 -7.42 -0.43 0.97
N ARG A 68 -6.20 -0.30 0.44
CA ARG A 68 -5.64 -1.27 -0.52
C ARG A 68 -5.21 -2.57 0.14
N LEU A 69 -4.75 -2.53 1.40
CA LEU A 69 -4.49 -3.74 2.18
C LEU A 69 -5.79 -4.52 2.44
N ASN A 70 -6.90 -3.84 2.73
CA ASN A 70 -8.21 -4.49 2.83
C ASN A 70 -8.62 -5.12 1.49
N ALA A 71 -8.36 -4.45 0.36
CA ALA A 71 -8.60 -5.04 -0.96
C ALA A 71 -7.75 -6.30 -1.20
N LEU A 72 -6.47 -6.31 -0.78
CA LEU A 72 -5.64 -7.52 -0.83
C LEU A 72 -6.20 -8.65 0.04
N ALA A 73 -6.70 -8.33 1.25
CA ALA A 73 -7.30 -9.29 2.16
C ALA A 73 -8.58 -9.90 1.58
N GLU A 74 -9.44 -9.12 0.93
CA GLU A 74 -10.62 -9.65 0.24
C GLU A 74 -10.25 -10.56 -0.93
N ILE A 75 -9.23 -10.19 -1.72
CA ILE A 75 -8.73 -11.07 -2.79
C ILE A 75 -8.14 -12.35 -2.18
N ASP A 76 -7.50 -12.28 -1.02
CA ASP A 76 -6.97 -13.45 -0.33
C ASP A 76 -8.05 -14.35 0.25
N ARG A 77 -9.12 -13.76 0.78
CA ARG A 77 -10.29 -14.50 1.26
C ARG A 77 -10.97 -15.27 0.13
N LEU A 78 -11.04 -14.67 -1.06
CA LEU A 78 -11.70 -15.27 -2.23
C LEU A 78 -10.83 -16.26 -2.98
N PHE A 79 -9.51 -16.02 -3.06
CA PHE A 79 -8.62 -16.76 -3.95
C PHE A 79 -7.40 -17.36 -3.26
N HIS A 80 -7.19 -17.12 -1.97
CA HIS A 80 -6.08 -17.67 -1.19
C HIS A 80 -4.71 -17.48 -1.85
N TRP A 81 -4.44 -16.29 -2.38
CA TRP A 81 -3.20 -16.00 -3.10
C TRP A 81 -1.97 -16.03 -2.17
N SER A 82 -2.12 -15.64 -0.90
CA SER A 82 -1.03 -15.59 0.07
C SER A 82 -0.48 -16.98 0.43
N SER A 83 -1.31 -18.02 0.32
CA SER A 83 -0.89 -19.42 0.50
C SER A 83 -0.16 -19.99 -0.72
N ARG A 84 -0.28 -19.32 -1.88
CA ARG A 84 0.21 -19.81 -3.19
C ARG A 84 1.44 -19.05 -3.68
N LEU A 85 2.16 -18.34 -2.81
CA LEU A 85 3.33 -17.52 -3.16
C LEU A 85 4.46 -18.28 -3.87
N HIS A 86 4.50 -19.61 -3.76
CA HIS A 86 5.43 -20.46 -4.50
C HIS A 86 5.18 -20.47 -6.02
N GLN A 87 3.96 -20.14 -6.47
CA GLN A 87 3.60 -20.13 -7.89
C GLN A 87 4.34 -19.03 -8.66
N GLU A 88 4.83 -19.37 -9.87
CA GLU A 88 5.60 -18.46 -10.73
C GLU A 88 4.90 -17.10 -10.94
N GLN A 89 3.59 -17.14 -11.20
CA GLN A 89 2.78 -15.96 -11.45
C GLN A 89 2.70 -14.98 -10.26
N LEU A 90 2.99 -15.45 -9.03
CA LEU A 90 3.00 -14.68 -7.78
C LEU A 90 4.42 -14.32 -7.30
N GLN A 91 5.48 -14.76 -7.98
CA GLN A 91 6.87 -14.44 -7.61
C GLN A 91 7.16 -12.93 -7.59
N PHE A 92 6.36 -12.11 -8.28
CA PHE A 92 6.48 -10.65 -8.24
C PHE A 92 6.31 -10.07 -6.83
N VAL A 93 5.59 -10.76 -5.94
CA VAL A 93 5.36 -10.32 -4.55
C VAL A 93 6.68 -10.13 -3.81
N SER A 94 7.70 -10.94 -4.11
CA SER A 94 9.04 -10.83 -3.54
C SER A 94 9.72 -9.46 -3.80
N LYS A 95 9.30 -8.73 -4.83
CA LYS A 95 9.81 -7.39 -5.16
C LYS A 95 9.27 -6.30 -4.23
N TYR A 96 8.29 -6.62 -3.39
CA TYR A 96 7.59 -5.69 -2.52
C TYR A 96 7.58 -6.19 -1.06
N PRO A 97 8.77 -6.41 -0.44
CA PRO A 97 8.87 -7.00 0.89
C PRO A 97 8.16 -6.16 1.97
N GLU A 98 8.25 -4.83 1.90
CA GLU A 98 7.59 -3.93 2.86
C GLU A 98 6.06 -3.99 2.77
N VAL A 99 5.52 -4.15 1.55
CA VAL A 99 4.08 -4.32 1.35
C VAL A 99 3.61 -5.63 1.99
N MET A 100 4.36 -6.71 1.81
CA MET A 100 4.05 -8.01 2.42
C MET A 100 4.14 -7.98 3.94
N GLU A 101 5.16 -7.32 4.48
CA GLU A 101 5.30 -7.16 5.92
C GLU A 101 4.10 -6.39 6.49
N LYS A 102 3.74 -5.27 5.86
CA LYS A 102 2.60 -4.46 6.28
C LYS A 102 1.28 -5.22 6.18
N TYR A 103 1.12 -6.05 5.14
CA TYR A 103 -0.06 -6.90 4.96
C TYR A 103 -0.23 -7.89 6.13
N ARG A 104 0.84 -8.62 6.50
CA ARG A 104 0.83 -9.62 7.60
C ARG A 104 0.64 -9.01 8.98
N GLN A 105 1.02 -7.75 9.17
CA GLN A 105 0.80 -7.04 10.43
C GLN A 105 -0.65 -6.55 10.57
N SER A 106 -1.35 -6.38 9.44
CA SER A 106 -2.69 -5.80 9.40
C SER A 106 -3.80 -6.84 9.25
N ASN A 107 -3.46 -8.08 8.84
CA ASN A 107 -4.36 -9.21 8.59
C ASN A 107 -3.68 -10.52 8.95
#